data_AF-A0A930NYP6-F1
#
_entry.id   AF-A0A930NYP6-F1
#
_cell.length_a   1.000
_cell.length_b   1.000
_cell.length_c   1.000
_cell.angle_alpha   90.00
_cell.angle_beta   90.00
_cell.angle_gamma   90.00
#
_symmetry.space_group_name_H-M   'P 1'
#
loop_
_entity.id
_entity.type
_entity.pdbx_description
1 polymer ?
#
loop_
_entity_poly.entity_id
_entity_poly.type
_entity_poly.pdbx_seq_one_letter_code
_entity_poly.pdbx_strand_id
1 'polypeptide(L)'
;MKEDKRVNRINLHLNNKELELFRIKAKNYSQMSAMIRDAVTQFDDIKTKGWITALNDLSILISNFSTELSKQGGNLNQITKRANELIFMGELDKTYYKEVISPQIKLLQELVYDVKKQQSEIFKRLLKS
;
A
#
# COMPACT_ATOMS: atom_id res chain seq x y z
N MET A 1 14.40 7.37 46.65
CA MET A 1 13.97 7.47 45.24
C MET A 1 13.75 8.93 44.86
N LYS A 2 14.76 9.59 44.27
CA LYS A 2 14.69 10.97 43.74
C LYS A 2 15.24 10.99 42.30
N GLU A 3 14.83 10.04 41.47
CA GLU A 3 15.57 9.80 40.21
C GLU A 3 14.93 10.37 38.94
N ASP A 4 13.84 11.15 39.00
CA ASP A 4 13.28 11.74 37.78
C ASP A 4 12.71 13.16 37.96
N LYS A 5 13.53 14.08 38.49
CA LYS A 5 13.19 15.51 38.50
C LYS A 5 13.74 16.20 37.25
N ARG A 6 12.87 16.91 36.54
CA ARG A 6 13.21 17.71 35.34
C ARG A 6 14.03 18.96 35.73
N VAL A 7 15.35 18.80 35.86
CA VAL A 7 16.28 19.87 36.30
C VAL A 7 17.11 20.49 35.16
N ASN A 8 17.20 19.81 34.02
CA ASN A 8 18.01 20.25 32.87
C ASN A 8 17.27 21.33 32.05
N ARG A 9 18.02 22.32 31.56
CA ARG A 9 17.51 23.42 30.71
C ARG A 9 18.21 23.41 29.36
N ILE A 10 17.46 23.73 28.31
CA ILE A 10 17.97 23.91 26.94
C ILE A 10 17.57 25.29 26.44
N ASN A 11 18.46 25.93 25.69
CA ASN A 11 18.19 27.20 25.00
C ASN A 11 17.95 26.91 23.53
N LEU A 12 16.86 27.43 22.97
CA LEU A 12 16.49 27.27 21.56
C LEU A 12 16.35 28.66 20.94
N HIS A 13 17.15 28.95 19.92
CA HIS A 13 17.02 30.18 19.13
C HIS A 13 16.00 29.95 18.02
N LEU A 14 15.00 30.84 17.94
CA LEU A 14 13.91 30.77 16.98
C LEU A 14 13.77 32.10 16.27
N ASN A 15 13.47 32.07 14.97
CA ASN A 15 12.99 33.25 14.27
C ASN A 15 11.48 33.49 14.56
N ASN A 16 10.96 34.65 14.14
CA ASN A 16 9.57 35.03 14.42
C ASN A 16 8.54 34.02 13.87
N LYS A 17 8.80 33.43 12.70
CA LYS A 17 7.89 32.44 12.08
C LYS A 17 7.88 31.13 12.86
N GLU A 18 9.06 30.66 13.27
CA GLU A 18 9.19 29.45 14.07
C GLU A 18 8.54 29.62 15.45
N LEU A 19 8.72 30.78 16.08
CA LEU A 19 8.08 31.07 17.37
C LEU A 19 6.55 31.03 17.28
N GLU A 20 5.98 31.58 16.21
CA GLU A 20 4.54 31.54 15.96
C GLU A 20 4.07 30.10 15.73
N LEU A 21 4.80 29.30 14.95
CA LEU A 21 4.50 27.89 14.72
C LEU A 21 4.49 27.09 16.02
N PHE A 22 5.47 27.32 16.90
CA PHE A 22 5.52 26.69 18.23
C PHE A 22 4.33 27.08 19.08
N ARG A 23 3.91 28.35 19.07
CA ARG A 23 2.71 28.81 19.79
C ARG A 23 1.43 28.15 19.28
N ILE A 24 1.27 28.06 17.96
CA ILE A 24 0.08 27.43 17.34
C ILE A 24 0.02 25.95 17.73
N LYS A 25 1.14 25.21 17.61
CA LYS A 25 1.21 23.78 17.93
C LYS A 25 1.08 23.49 19.42
N ALA A 26 1.53 24.41 20.28
CA ALA A 26 1.43 24.26 21.73
C ALA A 26 0.04 24.56 22.30
N LYS A 27 -0.92 25.05 21.51
CA LYS A 27 -2.27 25.43 22.00
C LYS A 27 -2.99 24.34 22.78
N ASN A 28 -2.80 23.07 22.39
CA ASN A 28 -3.45 21.93 23.03
C ASN A 28 -2.61 21.30 24.16
N TYR A 29 -1.46 21.88 24.49
CA TYR A 29 -0.58 21.43 25.56
C TYR A 29 -0.64 22.39 26.74
N SER A 30 -0.44 21.87 27.95
CA SER A 30 -0.35 22.70 29.17
C SER A 30 0.80 23.71 29.14
N GLN A 31 1.89 23.37 28.46
CA GLN A 31 3.04 24.26 28.25
C GLN A 31 3.84 23.84 27.02
N MET A 32 4.54 24.81 26.41
CA MET A 32 5.39 24.57 25.24
C MET A 32 6.48 23.51 25.49
N SER A 33 7.05 23.45 26.70
CA SER A 33 8.02 22.40 27.04
C SER A 33 7.41 21.00 27.10
N ALA A 34 6.10 20.87 27.35
CA ALA A 34 5.42 19.57 27.30
C ALA A 34 5.27 19.12 25.84
N MET A 35 4.85 20.03 24.95
CA MET A 35 4.82 19.79 23.51
C MET A 35 6.21 19.41 22.96
N ILE A 36 7.27 20.14 23.34
CA ILE A 36 8.64 19.87 22.84
C ILE A 36 9.11 18.48 23.29
N ARG A 37 8.88 18.11 24.56
CA ARG A 37 9.25 16.78 25.05
C ARG A 37 8.47 15.69 24.34
N ASP A 38 7.16 15.86 24.21
CA ASP A 38 6.31 14.89 23.54
C ASP A 38 6.69 14.75 22.06
N ALA A 39 6.96 15.87 21.39
CA ALA A 39 7.49 15.88 20.04
C ALA A 39 8.82 15.12 19.95
N VAL A 40 9.78 15.35 20.85
CA VAL A 40 11.07 14.63 20.86
C VAL A 40 10.91 13.14 21.17
N THR A 41 9.98 12.77 22.06
CA THR A 41 9.66 11.36 22.35
C THR A 41 9.02 10.67 21.15
N GLN A 42 8.20 11.39 20.39
CA GLN A 42 7.56 10.89 19.16
C GLN A 42 8.46 11.01 17.93
N PHE A 43 9.53 11.81 17.99
CA PHE A 43 10.45 12.06 16.89
C PHE A 43 11.37 10.85 16.68
N ASP A 44 10.81 9.82 16.05
CA ASP A 44 11.54 8.63 15.65
C ASP A 44 11.89 8.73 14.16
N ASP A 45 12.99 9.44 13.89
CA ASP A 45 13.54 9.62 12.54
C ASP A 45 13.86 8.28 11.86
N ILE A 46 14.23 7.26 12.65
CA ILE A 46 14.56 5.92 12.15
C ILE A 46 13.27 5.18 11.78
N LYS A 47 12.24 5.21 12.61
CA LYS A 47 10.93 4.62 12.26
C LYS A 47 10.27 5.34 11.09
N THR A 48 10.38 6.66 11.01
CA THR A 48 9.79 7.44 9.90
C THR A 48 10.48 7.10 8.58
N LYS A 49 11.83 7.04 8.57
CA LYS A 49 12.59 6.59 7.39
C LYS A 49 12.31 5.13 7.04
N GLY A 50 12.28 4.25 8.04
CA GLY A 50 11.98 2.83 7.87
C GLY A 50 10.56 2.59 7.33
N TRP A 51 9.58 3.38 7.77
CA TRP A 51 8.21 3.32 7.27
C TRP A 51 8.11 3.78 5.81
N ILE A 52 8.80 4.86 5.44
CA ILE A 52 8.86 5.32 4.04
C ILE A 52 9.53 4.25 3.16
N THR A 53 10.63 3.63 3.60
CA THR A 53 11.28 2.53 2.89
C THR A 53 10.33 1.34 2.73
N ALA A 54 9.67 0.92 3.81
CA ALA A 54 8.72 -0.19 3.78
C ALA A 54 7.52 0.08 2.85
N LEU A 55 7.04 1.33 2.78
CA LEU A 55 6.01 1.73 1.82
C LEU A 55 6.50 1.65 0.37
N ASN A 56 7.73 2.09 0.11
CA ASN A 56 8.31 1.97 -1.22
C ASN A 56 8.49 0.50 -1.63
N ASP A 57 8.97 -0.34 -0.73
CA ASP A 57 9.13 -1.78 -0.99
C ASP A 57 7.76 -2.44 -1.25
N LEU A 58 6.75 -2.10 -0.46
CA LEU A 58 5.37 -2.57 -0.66
C LEU A 58 4.82 -2.12 -2.03
N SER A 59 5.07 -0.88 -2.43
CA SER A 59 4.66 -0.33 -3.73
C SER A 59 5.28 -1.12 -4.90
N ILE A 60 6.57 -1.47 -4.79
CA ILE A 60 7.28 -2.30 -5.78
C ILE A 60 6.68 -3.71 -5.83
N LEU A 61 6.47 -4.35 -4.68
CA LEU A 61 5.90 -5.69 -4.60
C LEU A 61 4.49 -5.76 -5.22
N ILE A 62 3.62 -4.79 -4.91
CA ILE A 62 2.27 -4.70 -5.48
C ILE A 62 2.34 -4.52 -7.00
N SER A 63 3.25 -3.67 -7.48
CA SER A 63 3.42 -3.41 -8.91
C SER A 63 3.89 -4.67 -9.66
N ASN A 64 4.91 -5.37 -9.13
CA ASN A 64 5.41 -6.62 -9.72
C ASN A 64 4.32 -7.68 -9.80
N PHE A 65 3.57 -7.86 -8.72
CA PHE A 65 2.49 -8.83 -8.67
C PHE A 65 1.36 -8.48 -9.65
N SER A 66 1.02 -7.20 -9.81
CA SER A 66 0.04 -6.74 -10.81
C SER A 66 0.50 -7.04 -12.25
N THR A 67 1.80 -6.90 -12.53
CA THR A 67 2.40 -7.31 -13.81
C THR A 67 2.28 -8.81 -14.03
N GLU A 68 2.57 -9.64 -13.01
CA GLU A 68 2.44 -11.10 -13.10
C GLU A 68 0.99 -11.53 -13.35
N LEU A 69 0.02 -10.96 -12.64
CA LEU A 69 -1.40 -11.21 -12.90
C LEU A 69 -1.83 -10.83 -14.32
N SER A 70 -1.24 -9.77 -14.87
CA SER A 70 -1.49 -9.38 -16.26
C SER A 70 -0.98 -10.42 -17.25
N LYS A 71 0.19 -11.02 -16.99
CA LYS A 71 0.71 -12.13 -17.79
C LYS A 71 -0.22 -13.35 -17.71
N GLN A 72 -0.67 -13.71 -16.51
CA GLN A 72 -1.60 -14.84 -16.35
C GLN A 72 -2.95 -14.62 -17.04
N GLY A 73 -3.50 -13.41 -16.98
CA GLY A 73 -4.70 -13.06 -17.74
C GLY A 73 -4.49 -13.18 -19.27
N GLY A 74 -3.31 -12.79 -19.77
CA GLY A 74 -2.92 -12.99 -21.16
C GLY A 74 -2.86 -14.47 -21.55
N ASN A 75 -2.28 -15.32 -20.70
CA ASN A 75 -2.21 -16.77 -20.91
C ASN A 75 -3.60 -17.41 -20.97
N LEU A 76 -4.50 -17.05 -20.05
CA LEU A 76 -5.89 -17.55 -20.06
C LEU A 76 -6.63 -17.18 -21.35
N ASN A 77 -6.40 -15.98 -21.88
CA ASN A 77 -6.98 -15.57 -23.15
C ASN A 77 -6.42 -16.38 -24.33
N GLN A 78 -5.13 -16.72 -24.31
CA GLN A 78 -4.51 -17.58 -25.32
C GLN A 78 -5.07 -19.01 -25.26
N ILE A 79 -5.21 -19.57 -24.06
CA ILE A 79 -5.84 -20.90 -23.86
C ILE A 79 -7.26 -20.91 -24.42
N THR A 80 -8.05 -19.86 -24.16
CA THR A 80 -9.41 -19.71 -24.68
C THR A 80 -9.44 -19.67 -26.21
N LYS A 81 -8.52 -18.91 -26.84
CA LYS A 81 -8.38 -18.87 -28.31
C LYS A 81 -8.01 -20.22 -28.88
N ARG A 82 -7.02 -20.90 -28.28
CA ARG A 82 -6.58 -22.22 -28.72
C ARG A 82 -7.69 -23.25 -28.60
N ALA A 83 -8.47 -23.22 -27.52
CA ALA A 83 -9.63 -24.08 -27.36
C ALA A 83 -10.67 -23.85 -28.46
N ASN A 84 -10.92 -22.60 -28.86
CA ASN A 84 -11.83 -22.30 -29.98
C ASN A 84 -11.32 -22.86 -31.32
N GLU A 85 -10.01 -22.79 -31.58
CA GLU A 85 -9.38 -23.41 -32.77
C GLU A 85 -9.58 -24.94 -32.77
N LEU A 86 -9.31 -25.58 -31.64
CA LEU A 86 -9.48 -27.03 -31.48
C LEU A 86 -10.95 -27.47 -31.66
N ILE A 87 -11.90 -26.68 -31.15
CA ILE A 87 -13.34 -26.93 -31.37
C ILE A 87 -13.69 -26.84 -32.85
N PHE A 88 -13.15 -25.84 -33.56
CA PHE A 88 -13.39 -25.69 -35.00
C PHE A 88 -12.81 -26.87 -35.81
N MET A 89 -11.65 -27.38 -35.40
CA MET A 89 -11.00 -28.55 -36.01
C MET A 89 -11.68 -29.88 -35.63
N GLY A 90 -12.60 -29.88 -34.66
CA GLY A 90 -13.22 -31.09 -34.12
C GLY A 90 -12.33 -31.89 -33.16
N GLU A 91 -11.16 -31.35 -32.78
CA GLU A 91 -10.21 -31.96 -31.84
C GLU A 91 -10.60 -31.75 -30.37
N LEU A 92 -11.51 -30.80 -30.09
CA LEU A 92 -12.07 -30.55 -28.77
C LEU A 92 -13.61 -30.54 -28.84
N ASP A 93 -14.25 -31.36 -28.00
CA ASP A 93 -15.71 -31.38 -27.93
C ASP A 93 -16.25 -30.04 -27.41
N LYS A 94 -17.18 -29.47 -28.17
CA LYS A 94 -17.76 -28.15 -27.90
C LYS A 94 -18.60 -28.13 -26.64
N THR A 95 -19.33 -29.22 -26.37
CA THR A 95 -20.22 -29.32 -25.22
C THR A 95 -19.40 -29.43 -23.94
N TYR A 96 -18.40 -30.31 -23.93
CA TYR A 96 -17.44 -30.46 -22.84
C TYR A 96 -16.72 -29.14 -22.54
N TYR A 97 -16.23 -28.44 -23.56
CA TYR A 97 -15.61 -27.13 -23.35
C TYR A 97 -16.56 -26.14 -22.67
N LYS A 98 -17.80 -26.05 -23.15
CA LYS A 98 -18.77 -25.09 -22.61
C LYS A 98 -19.22 -25.40 -21.18
N GLU A 99 -19.40 -26.67 -20.86
CA GLU A 99 -19.98 -27.10 -19.58
C GLU A 99 -18.94 -27.30 -18.48
N VAL A 100 -17.70 -27.65 -18.86
CA VAL A 100 -16.66 -28.01 -17.89
C VAL A 100 -15.52 -26.99 -17.87
N ILE A 101 -14.94 -26.67 -19.02
CA ILE A 101 -13.71 -25.84 -19.09
C ILE A 101 -14.04 -24.34 -18.98
N SER A 102 -14.98 -23.87 -19.79
CA SER A 102 -15.35 -22.45 -19.89
C SER A 102 -15.77 -21.83 -18.55
N PRO A 103 -16.58 -22.50 -17.69
CA PRO A 103 -16.93 -21.95 -16.38
C PRO A 103 -15.71 -21.76 -15.48
N GLN A 104 -14.74 -22.69 -15.51
CA GLN A 104 -13.51 -22.57 -14.74
C GLN A 104 -12.61 -21.43 -15.23
N ILE A 105 -12.48 -21.27 -16.55
CA ILE A 105 -11.75 -20.13 -17.14
C ILE A 105 -12.40 -18.81 -16.70
N LYS A 106 -13.74 -18.73 -16.74
CA LYS A 106 -14.47 -17.53 -16.34
C LYS A 106 -14.25 -17.20 -14.85
N LEU A 107 -14.34 -18.20 -13.97
CA LEU A 107 -14.05 -18.03 -12.54
C LEU A 107 -12.62 -17.51 -12.31
N LEU A 108 -11.63 -18.05 -13.03
CA LEU A 108 -10.24 -17.59 -12.92
C LEU A 108 -10.07 -16.15 -13.44
N GLN A 109 -10.75 -15.78 -14.54
CA GLN A 109 -10.72 -14.42 -15.08
C GLN A 109 -11.33 -13.41 -14.10
N GLU A 110 -12.47 -13.74 -13.49
CA GLU A 110 -13.14 -12.93 -12.48
C GLU A 110 -12.24 -12.75 -11.24
N LEU A 111 -11.63 -13.84 -10.75
CA LEU A 111 -10.70 -13.77 -9.62
C LEU A 111 -9.50 -12.87 -9.92
N VAL A 112 -8.87 -13.00 -11.09
CA VAL A 112 -7.74 -12.15 -11.48
C VAL A 112 -8.17 -10.68 -11.58
N TYR A 113 -9.35 -10.41 -12.10
CA TYR A 113 -9.90 -9.06 -12.19
C TYR A 113 -10.14 -8.46 -10.79
N ASP A 114 -10.75 -9.21 -9.89
CA ASP A 114 -11.04 -8.75 -8.52
C ASP A 114 -9.77 -8.46 -7.73
N VAL A 115 -8.76 -9.34 -7.83
CA VAL A 115 -7.47 -9.11 -7.16
C VAL A 115 -6.79 -7.85 -7.70
N LYS A 116 -6.80 -7.63 -9.02
CA LYS A 116 -6.27 -6.39 -9.61
C LYS A 116 -7.02 -5.15 -9.15
N LYS A 117 -8.35 -5.24 -9.03
CA LYS A 117 -9.18 -4.14 -8.53
C LYS A 117 -8.83 -3.80 -7.08
N GLN A 118 -8.76 -4.81 -6.21
CA GLN A 118 -8.37 -4.63 -4.80
C GLN A 118 -6.97 -4.01 -4.68
N GLN A 119 -6.02 -4.43 -5.51
CA GLN A 119 -4.68 -3.83 -5.54
C GLN A 119 -4.69 -2.37 -5.96
N SER A 120 -5.46 -2.02 -7.00
CA SER A 120 -5.62 -0.63 -7.43
C SER A 120 -6.20 0.23 -6.30
N GLU A 121 -7.15 -0.30 -5.54
CA GLU A 121 -7.74 0.39 -4.39
C GLU A 121 -6.76 0.58 -3.25
N ILE A 122 -5.97 -0.45 -2.92
CA ILE A 122 -4.90 -0.36 -1.91
C ILE A 122 -3.88 0.71 -2.33
N PHE A 123 -3.42 0.69 -3.57
CA PHE A 123 -2.46 1.65 -4.10
C PHE A 123 -2.98 3.09 -4.02
N LYS A 124 -4.25 3.31 -4.40
CA LYS A 124 -4.90 4.62 -4.28
C LYS A 124 -4.98 5.12 -2.84
N ARG A 125 -5.15 4.22 -1.86
CA ARG A 125 -5.17 4.59 -0.43
C ARG A 125 -3.77 4.94 0.07
N LEU A 126 -2.75 4.18 -0.33
CA LEU A 126 -1.35 4.43 0.02
C LEU A 126 -0.80 5.74 -0.56
N LEU A 127 -1.26 6.16 -1.74
CA LEU A 127 -0.84 7.43 -2.35
C LEU A 127 -1.67 8.66 -1.91
N LYS A 128 -2.78 8.46 -1.21
CA LYS A 128 -3.64 9.54 -0.69
C LYS A 128 -3.31 9.94 0.76
N SER A 129 -2.41 9.20 1.44
CA SER A 129 -1.86 9.55 2.75
C SER A 129 -0.62 10.42 2.62
#